data_AF-A0A9X2AQ14-F1
#
_entry.id   AF-A0A9X2AQ14-F1
#
_cell.length_a   1.000
_cell.length_b   1.000
_cell.length_c   1.000
_cell.angle_alpha   90.00
_cell.angle_beta   90.00
_cell.angle_gamma   90.00
#
_symmetry.space_group_name_H-M   'P 1'
#
loop_
_entity.id
_entity.type
_entity.pdbx_description
1 polymer ?
#
loop_
_entity_poly.entity_id
_entity_poly.type
_entity_poly.pdbx_seq_one_letter_code
_entity_poly.pdbx_strand_id
1 'polypeptide(L)'
;MTEIACADPVAQSLLAWIAAEKQGIPPPAAATSLLDEMRLEDLVLSLLDLDIEEAAQMDSLADANTPFERSPECFNETLQQALRQLRLFKLFARTHDGEHHRSICPAAYNERIGEHYPEEMARWRADFRAMSPEQQMVATTIVWMYRSGPDSIWLRRVPCTWKASEALHYMRDTGCLDVWLQLVARYPGW
;
A
#
# COMPACT_ATOMS: atom_id res chain seq x y z
N MET A 1 4.88 -34.21 5.49
CA MET A 1 3.45 -33.82 5.45
C MET A 1 3.46 -32.37 5.03
N THR A 2 3.24 -32.12 3.74
CA THR A 2 3.21 -30.78 3.19
C THR A 2 1.88 -30.16 3.64
N GLU A 3 1.95 -29.25 4.60
CA GLU A 3 0.82 -28.38 4.93
C GLU A 3 0.49 -27.61 3.65
N ILE A 4 -0.67 -27.89 3.06
CA ILE A 4 -1.19 -27.07 1.98
C ILE A 4 -1.55 -25.77 2.68
N ALA A 5 -0.69 -24.76 2.57
CA ALA A 5 -1.03 -23.40 2.96
C ALA A 5 -2.34 -23.07 2.26
N CYS A 6 -3.40 -22.87 3.05
CA CYS A 6 -4.68 -22.44 2.53
C CYS A 6 -4.45 -21.01 2.06
N ALA A 7 -4.28 -20.83 0.75
CA ALA A 7 -4.03 -19.53 0.13
C ALA A 7 -5.04 -18.49 0.65
N ASP A 8 -4.57 -17.27 0.92
CA ASP A 8 -5.43 -16.25 1.50
C ASP A 8 -6.54 -15.92 0.48
N PRO A 9 -7.84 -16.11 0.83
CA PRO A 9 -8.94 -15.86 -0.08
C PRO A 9 -8.97 -14.40 -0.59
N VAL A 10 -8.46 -13.45 0.19
CA VAL A 10 -8.34 -12.04 -0.19
C VAL A 10 -7.25 -11.87 -1.25
N ALA A 11 -6.06 -12.42 -1.01
CA ALA A 11 -4.94 -12.35 -1.95
C ALA A 11 -5.32 -13.00 -3.29
N GLN A 12 -5.93 -14.18 -3.26
CA GLN A 12 -6.39 -14.89 -4.46
C GLN A 12 -7.47 -14.11 -5.23
N SER A 13 -8.41 -13.49 -4.51
CA SER A 13 -9.45 -12.66 -5.14
C SER A 13 -8.84 -11.43 -5.80
N LEU A 14 -7.87 -10.78 -5.16
CA LEU A 14 -7.15 -9.64 -5.73
C LEU A 14 -6.35 -10.06 -6.98
N LEU A 15 -5.58 -11.14 -6.90
CA LEU A 15 -4.80 -11.67 -8.03
C LEU A 15 -5.69 -12.01 -9.23
N ALA A 16 -6.80 -12.70 -8.98
CA ALA A 16 -7.75 -13.06 -10.03
C ALA A 16 -8.43 -11.82 -10.64
N TRP A 17 -8.72 -10.80 -9.82
CA TRP A 17 -9.26 -9.52 -10.29
C TRP A 17 -8.26 -8.79 -11.19
N ILE A 18 -7.00 -8.63 -10.75
CA ILE A 18 -5.95 -7.94 -11.52
C ILE A 18 -5.65 -8.69 -12.83
N ALA A 19 -5.55 -10.01 -12.79
CA ALA A 19 -5.27 -10.82 -13.97
C ALA A 19 -6.36 -10.68 -15.04
N ALA A 20 -7.63 -10.67 -14.63
CA ALA A 20 -8.76 -10.43 -15.54
C ALA A 20 -8.72 -9.03 -16.15
N GLU A 21 -8.45 -8.01 -15.33
CA GLU A 21 -8.29 -6.62 -15.77
C GLU A 21 -7.16 -6.47 -16.80
N LYS A 22 -5.99 -7.07 -16.56
CA LYS A 22 -4.86 -7.04 -17.50
C LYS A 22 -5.15 -7.76 -18.82
N GLN A 23 -6.03 -8.75 -18.80
CA GLN A 23 -6.48 -9.47 -20.00
C GLN A 23 -7.65 -8.77 -20.71
N GLY A 24 -8.20 -7.68 -20.14
CA GLY A 24 -9.36 -6.98 -20.67
C GLY A 24 -10.66 -7.80 -20.62
N ILE A 25 -10.76 -8.75 -19.67
CA ILE A 25 -11.95 -9.57 -19.45
C ILE A 25 -12.61 -9.21 -18.12
N PRO A 26 -13.93 -9.44 -17.97
CA PRO A 26 -14.61 -9.21 -16.70
C PRO A 26 -13.99 -10.03 -15.56
N PRO A 27 -13.69 -9.42 -14.40
CA PRO A 27 -13.22 -10.14 -13.23
C PRO A 27 -14.22 -11.21 -12.75
N PRO A 28 -13.74 -12.28 -12.08
CA PRO A 28 -14.63 -13.26 -11.49
C PRO A 28 -15.62 -12.61 -10.52
N ALA A 29 -16.90 -13.00 -10.60
CA ALA A 29 -17.94 -12.42 -9.76
C ALA A 29 -17.64 -12.59 -8.26
N ALA A 30 -17.11 -13.75 -7.86
CA ALA A 30 -16.73 -14.01 -6.47
C ALA A 30 -15.62 -13.05 -5.98
N ALA A 31 -14.59 -12.81 -6.80
CA ALA A 31 -13.51 -11.88 -6.47
C ALA A 31 -14.04 -10.44 -6.34
N THR A 32 -14.92 -10.04 -7.27
CA THR A 32 -15.55 -8.72 -7.25
C THR A 32 -16.42 -8.52 -6.01
N SER A 33 -17.28 -9.48 -5.69
CA SER A 33 -18.13 -9.45 -4.49
C SER A 33 -17.32 -9.30 -3.20
N LEU A 34 -16.23 -10.06 -3.06
CA LEU A 34 -15.38 -9.95 -1.87
C LEU A 34 -14.76 -8.54 -1.76
N LEU A 35 -14.20 -8.01 -2.85
CA LEU A 35 -13.59 -6.68 -2.87
C LEU A 35 -14.62 -5.55 -2.70
N ASP A 36 -15.87 -5.75 -3.09
CA ASP A 36 -16.97 -4.80 -2.88
C ASP A 36 -17.43 -4.71 -1.42
N GLU A 37 -17.29 -5.79 -0.67
CA GLU A 37 -17.66 -5.88 0.75
C GLU A 37 -16.55 -5.36 1.69
N MET A 38 -15.33 -5.22 1.18
CA MET A 38 -14.15 -4.80 1.95
C MET A 38 -13.83 -3.32 1.79
N ARG A 39 -13.22 -2.75 2.83
CA ARG A 39 -12.56 -1.44 2.72
C ARG A 39 -11.13 -1.64 2.21
N LEU A 40 -10.57 -0.59 1.59
CA LEU A 40 -9.17 -0.59 1.17
C LEU A 40 -8.22 -0.84 2.36
N GLU A 41 -8.58 -0.35 3.55
CA GLU A 41 -7.86 -0.63 4.80
C GLU A 41 -7.79 -2.13 5.06
N ASP A 42 -8.95 -2.80 5.10
CA ASP A 42 -9.03 -4.24 5.35
C ASP A 42 -8.25 -5.03 4.30
N LEU A 43 -8.35 -4.62 3.02
CA LEU A 43 -7.57 -5.22 1.94
C LEU A 43 -6.07 -5.08 2.20
N VAL A 44 -5.56 -3.87 2.45
CA VAL A 44 -4.12 -3.66 2.67
C VAL A 44 -3.63 -4.44 3.88
N LEU A 45 -4.40 -4.47 4.96
CA LEU A 45 -4.03 -5.19 6.18
C LEU A 45 -3.95 -6.70 5.95
N SER A 46 -4.86 -7.29 5.18
CA SER A 46 -4.76 -8.69 4.76
C SER A 46 -3.51 -8.96 3.92
N LEU A 47 -3.04 -7.99 3.15
CA LEU A 47 -1.87 -8.16 2.28
C LEU A 47 -0.51 -7.96 2.99
N LEU A 48 -0.50 -7.57 4.27
CA LEU A 48 0.75 -7.43 5.02
C LEU A 48 1.44 -8.77 5.28
N ASP A 49 0.66 -9.85 5.35
CA ASP A 49 1.11 -11.21 5.68
C ASP A 49 1.19 -12.13 4.44
N LEU A 50 1.21 -11.57 3.22
CA LEU A 50 1.37 -12.35 1.98
C LEU A 50 2.55 -13.30 2.08
N ASP A 51 2.40 -14.52 1.59
CA ASP A 51 3.55 -15.41 1.42
C ASP A 51 4.42 -14.99 0.21
N ILE A 52 5.56 -15.66 0.04
CA ILE A 52 6.51 -15.33 -1.03
C ILE A 52 5.96 -15.65 -2.43
N GLU A 53 5.12 -16.67 -2.56
CA GLU A 53 4.55 -17.11 -3.84
C GLU A 53 3.45 -16.16 -4.29
N GLU A 54 2.53 -15.80 -3.38
CA GLU A 54 1.46 -14.83 -3.62
C GLU A 54 2.03 -13.44 -3.94
N ALA A 55 3.07 -13.01 -3.22
CA ALA A 55 3.75 -11.77 -3.51
C ALA A 55 4.48 -11.79 -4.86
N ALA A 56 5.14 -12.90 -5.22
CA ALA A 56 5.76 -13.03 -6.53
C ALA A 56 4.73 -12.97 -7.67
N GLN A 57 3.58 -13.62 -7.48
CA GLN A 57 2.46 -13.54 -8.43
C GLN A 57 1.96 -12.09 -8.56
N MET A 58 1.81 -11.39 -7.44
CA MET A 58 1.39 -9.99 -7.44
C MET A 58 2.40 -9.07 -8.15
N ASP A 59 3.71 -9.24 -7.91
CA ASP A 59 4.75 -8.47 -8.59
C ASP A 59 4.79 -8.78 -10.10
N SER A 60 4.56 -10.03 -10.50
CA SER A 60 4.51 -10.43 -11.92
C SER A 60 3.34 -9.82 -12.70
N LEU A 61 2.27 -9.46 -11.98
CA LEU A 61 1.14 -8.74 -12.54
C LEU A 61 1.42 -7.24 -12.63
N ALA A 62 2.40 -6.69 -11.92
CA ALA A 62 2.83 -5.32 -12.11
C ALA A 62 3.84 -5.23 -13.26
N ASP A 63 3.88 -4.09 -13.95
CA ASP A 63 4.86 -3.85 -15.02
C ASP A 63 6.24 -3.49 -14.41
N ALA A 64 6.84 -4.42 -13.67
CA ALA A 64 8.14 -4.26 -13.02
C ALA A 64 9.29 -4.59 -13.99
N ASN A 65 10.27 -3.68 -14.06
CA ASN A 65 11.49 -3.89 -14.85
C ASN A 65 12.65 -4.50 -14.05
N THR A 66 12.42 -4.84 -12.78
CA THR A 66 13.43 -5.37 -11.87
C THR A 66 13.01 -6.74 -11.36
N PRO A 67 13.96 -7.68 -11.15
CA PRO A 67 13.65 -8.96 -10.54
C PRO A 67 12.89 -8.79 -9.23
N PHE A 68 11.94 -9.70 -8.99
CA PHE A 68 11.20 -9.75 -7.74
C PHE A 68 12.13 -10.17 -6.60
N GLU A 69 12.14 -9.37 -5.54
CA GLU A 69 12.81 -9.67 -4.29
C GLU A 69 12.09 -8.95 -3.13
N ARG A 70 11.80 -9.69 -2.05
CA ARG A 70 11.26 -9.15 -0.80
C ARG A 70 12.37 -8.94 0.23
N SER A 71 13.21 -7.95 -0.03
CA SER A 71 14.26 -7.50 0.89
C SER A 71 14.04 -6.04 1.30
N PRO A 72 14.54 -5.61 2.48
CA PRO A 72 14.49 -4.21 2.89
C PRO A 72 15.04 -3.24 1.84
N GLU A 73 16.11 -3.63 1.15
CA GLU A 73 16.78 -2.90 0.08
C GLU A 73 15.83 -2.66 -1.10
N CYS A 74 15.30 -3.74 -1.67
CA CYS A 74 14.41 -3.68 -2.84
C CYS A 74 13.09 -2.98 -2.51
N PHE A 75 12.55 -3.18 -1.31
CA PHE A 75 11.37 -2.46 -0.86
C PHE A 75 11.63 -0.97 -0.71
N ASN A 76 12.78 -0.56 -0.14
CA ASN A 76 13.14 0.85 -0.04
C ASN A 76 13.26 1.53 -1.40
N GLU A 77 13.85 0.87 -2.40
CA GLU A 77 13.90 1.39 -3.77
C GLU A 77 12.50 1.59 -4.34
N THR A 78 11.62 0.60 -4.17
CA THR A 78 10.22 0.62 -4.61
C THR A 78 9.44 1.74 -3.91
N LEU A 79 9.63 1.89 -2.59
CA LEU A 79 9.03 2.95 -1.78
C LEU A 79 9.49 4.34 -2.23
N GLN A 80 10.80 4.54 -2.40
CA GLN A 80 11.36 5.80 -2.90
C GLN A 80 10.84 6.14 -4.30
N GLN A 81 10.67 5.13 -5.16
CA GLN A 81 10.09 5.29 -6.48
C GLN A 81 8.62 5.72 -6.39
N ALA A 82 7.80 5.05 -5.58
CA ALA A 82 6.40 5.41 -5.39
C ALA A 82 6.24 6.83 -4.82
N LEU A 83 7.02 7.18 -3.79
CA LEU A 83 7.03 8.53 -3.21
C LEU A 83 7.37 9.60 -4.25
N ARG A 84 8.26 9.30 -5.20
CA ARG A 84 8.66 10.20 -6.29
C ARG A 84 7.60 10.31 -7.37
N GLN A 85 7.14 9.18 -7.89
CA GLN A 85 6.17 9.15 -8.99
C GLN A 85 4.84 9.81 -8.58
N LEU A 86 4.39 9.57 -7.35
CA LEU A 86 3.15 10.11 -6.82
C LEU A 86 3.33 11.42 -6.04
N ARG A 87 4.56 11.96 -5.96
CA ARG A 87 4.89 13.23 -5.29
C ARG A 87 4.48 13.28 -3.81
N LEU A 88 4.64 12.16 -3.11
CA LEU A 88 4.20 11.99 -1.72
C LEU A 88 5.21 12.48 -0.67
N PHE A 89 6.40 12.92 -1.06
CA PHE A 89 7.48 13.36 -0.15
C PHE A 89 7.08 14.44 0.86
N LYS A 90 5.99 15.18 0.66
CA LYS A 90 5.51 16.14 1.67
C LYS A 90 4.94 15.46 2.93
N LEU A 91 4.50 14.21 2.82
CA LEU A 91 3.92 13.45 3.92
C LEU A 91 4.93 12.57 4.65
N PHE A 92 6.13 12.38 4.08
CA PHE A 92 7.12 11.44 4.59
C PHE A 92 8.48 12.13 4.76
N ALA A 93 9.12 11.92 5.89
CA ALA A 93 10.43 12.47 6.24
C ALA A 93 11.48 11.36 6.32
N ARG A 94 12.76 11.74 6.19
CA ARG A 94 13.87 10.85 6.51
C ARG A 94 14.20 10.90 7.99
N THR A 95 14.36 9.74 8.62
CA THR A 95 14.93 9.58 9.96
C THR A 95 16.44 9.37 9.85
N HIS A 96 17.17 9.67 10.91
CA HIS A 96 18.64 9.52 10.94
C HIS A 96 19.09 8.13 11.40
N ASP A 97 18.20 7.35 12.03
CA ASP A 97 18.54 6.12 12.74
C ASP A 97 18.10 4.84 12.01
N GLY A 98 17.42 4.95 10.85
CA GLY A 98 16.91 3.80 10.11
C GLY A 98 17.75 3.44 8.88
N GLU A 99 17.88 2.15 8.60
CA GLU A 99 18.42 1.63 7.33
C GLU A 99 17.28 1.38 6.33
N HIS A 100 17.55 1.56 5.02
CA HIS A 100 16.58 1.30 3.95
C HIS A 100 15.22 1.98 4.19
N HIS A 101 14.11 1.23 4.13
CA HIS A 101 12.76 1.79 4.28
C HIS A 101 12.50 2.29 5.71
N ARG A 102 13.21 1.76 6.71
CA ARG A 102 13.16 2.25 8.10
C ARG A 102 13.74 3.64 8.26
N SER A 103 14.51 4.12 7.27
CA SER A 103 14.95 5.52 7.21
C SER A 103 13.83 6.49 6.83
N ILE A 104 12.62 6.00 6.55
CA ILE A 104 11.47 6.80 6.12
C ILE A 104 10.35 6.62 7.15
N CYS A 105 9.74 7.73 7.55
CA CYS A 105 8.55 7.70 8.39
C CYS A 105 7.54 8.76 7.92
N PRO A 106 6.24 8.61 8.23
CA PRO A 106 5.31 9.72 8.09
C PRO A 106 5.77 10.93 8.92
N ALA A 107 5.79 12.11 8.31
CA ALA A 107 6.22 13.34 8.96
C ALA A 107 5.27 13.76 10.10
N ALA A 108 5.62 14.84 10.83
CA ALA A 108 4.84 15.39 11.94
C ALA A 108 4.74 14.52 13.21
N TYR A 109 5.58 13.49 13.33
CA TYR A 109 5.68 12.63 14.50
C TYR A 109 7.14 12.41 14.88
N ASN A 110 7.45 12.54 16.17
CA ASN A 110 8.75 12.23 16.71
C ASN A 110 8.73 10.84 17.34
N GLU A 111 9.19 9.84 16.62
CA GLU A 111 9.21 8.44 17.06
C GLU A 111 9.95 8.24 18.39
N ARG A 112 11.05 8.98 18.59
CA ARG A 112 11.92 8.82 19.76
C ARG A 112 11.22 9.13 21.08
N ILE A 113 10.28 10.07 21.07
CA ILE A 113 9.56 10.54 22.27
C ILE A 113 8.06 10.26 22.22
N GLY A 114 7.56 9.72 21.11
CA GLY A 114 6.15 9.38 20.94
C GLY A 114 5.21 10.59 20.81
N GLU A 115 5.74 11.76 20.46
CA GLU A 115 4.98 13.01 20.42
C GLU A 115 4.63 13.43 18.99
N HIS A 116 3.40 13.90 18.81
CA HIS A 116 2.97 14.59 17.60
C HIS A 116 2.97 16.10 17.86
N TYR A 117 3.52 16.87 16.93
CA TYR A 117 3.45 18.33 17.00
C TYR A 117 2.11 18.79 16.39
N PRO A 118 1.21 19.44 17.16
CA PRO A 118 -0.15 19.72 16.68
C PRO A 118 -0.19 20.52 15.37
N GLU A 119 0.71 21.50 15.21
CA GLU A 119 0.79 22.34 14.02
C GLU A 119 1.28 21.57 12.80
N GLU A 120 2.33 20.76 12.96
CA GLU A 120 2.85 19.91 11.89
C GLU A 120 1.83 18.86 11.48
N MET A 121 1.11 18.26 12.44
CA MET A 121 0.05 17.29 12.16
C MET A 121 -1.14 17.95 11.45
N ALA A 122 -1.48 19.18 11.80
CA ALA A 122 -2.50 19.95 11.09
C ALA A 122 -2.06 20.24 9.64
N ARG A 123 -0.78 20.58 9.43
CA ARG A 123 -0.19 20.76 8.09
C ARG A 123 -0.21 19.46 7.29
N TRP A 124 0.25 18.36 7.88
CA TRP A 124 0.25 17.02 7.25
C TRP A 124 -1.14 16.66 6.74
N ARG A 125 -2.17 16.82 7.58
CA ARG A 125 -3.56 16.53 7.18
C ARG A 125 -4.11 17.51 6.15
N ALA A 126 -3.66 18.76 6.15
CA ALA A 126 -4.04 19.72 5.11
C ALA A 126 -3.42 19.33 3.76
N ASP A 127 -2.14 18.96 3.76
CA ASP A 127 -1.43 18.51 2.56
C ASP A 127 -2.02 17.21 2.02
N PHE A 128 -2.35 16.25 2.90
CA PHE A 128 -3.04 15.01 2.53
C PHE A 128 -4.39 15.30 1.85
N ARG A 129 -5.24 16.17 2.43
CA ARG A 129 -6.55 16.50 1.85
C ARG A 129 -6.44 17.23 0.50
N ALA A 130 -5.33 17.89 0.23
CA ALA A 130 -5.08 18.58 -1.04
C ALA A 130 -4.59 17.64 -2.15
N MET A 131 -4.24 16.39 -1.83
CA MET A 131 -3.84 15.38 -2.80
C MET A 131 -5.02 14.86 -3.61
N SER A 132 -4.73 14.37 -4.81
CA SER A 132 -5.72 13.61 -5.60
C SER A 132 -6.08 12.28 -4.91
N PRO A 133 -7.26 11.70 -5.18
CA PRO A 133 -7.69 10.49 -4.48
C PRO A 133 -6.71 9.31 -4.60
N GLU A 134 -6.08 9.11 -5.75
CA GLU A 134 -5.09 8.04 -5.95
C GLU A 134 -3.82 8.25 -5.11
N GLN A 135 -3.38 9.50 -4.96
CA GLN A 135 -2.27 9.86 -4.08
C GLN A 135 -2.64 9.60 -2.62
N GLN A 136 -3.86 9.93 -2.22
CA GLN A 136 -4.36 9.66 -0.87
C GLN A 136 -4.39 8.15 -0.60
N MET A 137 -4.90 7.33 -1.53
CA MET A 137 -4.96 5.87 -1.38
C MET A 137 -3.57 5.28 -1.17
N VAL A 138 -2.59 5.61 -2.04
CA VAL A 138 -1.23 5.07 -1.92
C VAL A 138 -0.51 5.59 -0.68
N ALA A 139 -0.66 6.88 -0.33
CA ALA A 139 -0.11 7.43 0.90
C ALA A 139 -0.66 6.72 2.15
N THR A 140 -1.97 6.42 2.14
CA THR A 140 -2.66 5.71 3.22
C THR A 140 -2.13 4.27 3.33
N THR A 141 -1.93 3.57 2.21
CA THR A 141 -1.27 2.25 2.17
C THR A 141 0.12 2.28 2.82
N ILE A 142 0.96 3.25 2.49
CA ILE A 142 2.31 3.38 3.08
C ILE A 142 2.22 3.62 4.60
N VAL A 143 1.25 4.43 5.06
CA VAL A 143 1.03 4.64 6.50
C VAL A 143 0.62 3.33 7.19
N TRP A 144 -0.31 2.55 6.62
CA TRP A 144 -0.71 1.26 7.20
C TRP A 144 0.44 0.24 7.22
N MET A 145 1.28 0.21 6.18
CA MET A 145 2.50 -0.60 6.16
C MET A 145 3.48 -0.17 7.26
N TYR A 146 3.77 1.13 7.37
CA TYR A 146 4.61 1.69 8.43
C TYR A 146 4.10 1.34 9.84
N ARG A 147 2.78 1.29 10.02
CA ARG A 147 2.15 0.93 11.29
C ARG A 147 2.05 -0.57 11.53
N SER A 148 2.25 -1.39 10.50
CA SER A 148 1.89 -2.79 10.47
C SER A 148 0.47 -3.02 10.99
N GLY A 149 -0.48 -2.17 10.58
CA GLY A 149 -1.82 -2.13 11.18
C GLY A 149 -2.63 -0.87 10.89
N PRO A 150 -3.85 -0.78 11.45
CA PRO A 150 -4.69 0.40 11.33
C PRO A 150 -4.01 1.62 11.98
N ASP A 151 -4.30 2.79 11.44
CA ASP A 151 -3.73 4.05 11.94
C ASP A 151 -4.77 4.92 12.65
N SER A 152 -4.36 5.51 13.77
CA SER A 152 -5.15 6.49 14.53
C SER A 152 -4.41 7.80 14.78
N ILE A 153 -3.19 7.94 14.25
CA ILE A 153 -2.31 9.09 14.45
C ILE A 153 -2.44 10.07 13.27
N TRP A 154 -2.08 9.67 12.06
CA TRP A 154 -2.05 10.52 10.88
C TRP A 154 -3.41 10.59 10.18
N LEU A 155 -3.99 9.42 9.90
CA LEU A 155 -5.20 9.21 9.11
C LEU A 155 -6.49 9.59 9.86
N ARG A 156 -6.37 10.11 11.07
CA ARG A 156 -7.51 10.64 11.83
C ARG A 156 -8.06 11.90 11.18
N ARG A 157 -9.38 11.91 10.91
CA ARG A 157 -10.14 13.04 10.33
C ARG A 157 -9.69 13.44 8.91
N VAL A 158 -9.14 12.52 8.14
CA VAL A 158 -8.92 12.66 6.70
C VAL A 158 -9.71 11.59 5.96
N PRO A 159 -9.98 11.76 4.64
CA PRO A 159 -10.60 10.72 3.85
C PRO A 159 -9.70 9.48 3.80
N CYS A 160 -10.17 8.36 4.34
CA CYS A 160 -9.47 7.06 4.26
C CYS A 160 -10.44 5.87 4.19
N THR A 161 -11.71 6.13 3.86
CA THR A 161 -12.79 5.14 3.87
C THR A 161 -13.25 4.86 2.44
N TRP A 162 -12.44 4.13 1.68
CA TRP A 162 -12.78 3.68 0.33
C TRP A 162 -13.14 2.21 0.35
N LYS A 163 -14.10 1.80 -0.50
CA LYS A 163 -14.27 0.38 -0.83
C LYS A 163 -13.05 -0.10 -1.61
N ALA A 164 -12.64 -1.34 -1.38
CA ALA A 164 -11.45 -1.89 -2.01
C ALA A 164 -11.60 -1.93 -3.54
N SER A 165 -12.74 -2.43 -4.05
CA SER A 165 -13.03 -2.45 -5.49
C SER A 165 -12.99 -1.06 -6.13
N GLU A 166 -13.63 -0.06 -5.52
CA GLU A 166 -13.65 1.32 -6.03
C GLU A 166 -12.24 1.91 -6.05
N ALA A 167 -11.44 1.68 -5.00
CA ALA A 167 -10.05 2.14 -4.93
C ALA A 167 -9.18 1.47 -6.00
N LEU A 168 -9.31 0.16 -6.22
CA LEU A 168 -8.56 -0.58 -7.24
C LEU A 168 -8.89 -0.10 -8.65
N HIS A 169 -10.17 0.09 -8.97
CA HIS A 169 -10.60 0.68 -10.25
C HIS A 169 -10.04 2.09 -10.42
N TYR A 170 -10.12 2.91 -9.38
CA TYR A 170 -9.63 4.28 -9.44
C TYR A 170 -8.10 4.32 -9.68
N MET A 171 -7.33 3.53 -8.94
CA MET A 171 -5.88 3.41 -9.12
C MET A 171 -5.49 2.88 -10.51
N ARG A 172 -6.29 1.97 -11.08
CA ARG A 172 -6.13 1.52 -12.48
C ARG A 172 -6.33 2.68 -13.44
N ASP A 173 -7.45 3.40 -13.31
CA ASP A 173 -7.83 4.48 -14.22
C ASP A 173 -6.84 5.66 -14.19
N THR A 174 -6.21 5.90 -13.04
CA THR A 174 -5.15 6.91 -12.88
C THR A 174 -3.75 6.39 -13.19
N GLY A 175 -3.60 5.11 -13.54
CA GLY A 175 -2.34 4.49 -13.92
C GLY A 175 -1.34 4.29 -12.77
N CYS A 176 -1.81 4.24 -11.52
CA CYS A 176 -0.93 4.01 -10.36
C CYS A 176 -1.11 2.62 -9.71
N LEU A 177 -1.98 1.76 -10.27
CA LEU A 177 -2.19 0.41 -9.75
C LEU A 177 -0.89 -0.40 -9.73
N ASP A 178 -0.07 -0.37 -10.79
CA ASP A 178 1.19 -1.11 -10.83
C ASP A 178 2.17 -0.65 -9.74
N VAL A 179 2.20 0.65 -9.44
CA VAL A 179 3.03 1.21 -8.35
C VAL A 179 2.56 0.66 -7.00
N TRP A 180 1.24 0.62 -6.80
CA TRP A 180 0.65 0.08 -5.58
C TRP A 180 0.90 -1.43 -5.44
N LEU A 181 0.79 -2.20 -6.53
CA LEU A 181 1.08 -3.63 -6.53
C LEU A 181 2.53 -3.92 -6.17
N GLN A 182 3.48 -3.18 -6.76
CA GLN A 182 4.90 -3.33 -6.43
C GLN A 182 5.19 -3.02 -4.96
N LEU A 183 4.56 -1.96 -4.41
CA LEU A 183 4.69 -1.63 -2.99
C LEU A 183 4.24 -2.79 -2.10
N VAL A 184 3.05 -3.34 -2.35
CA VAL A 184 2.48 -4.42 -1.56
C VAL A 184 3.29 -5.71 -1.72
N ALA A 185 3.57 -6.11 -2.96
CA ALA A 185 4.29 -7.33 -3.26
C ALA A 185 5.71 -7.36 -2.66
N ARG A 186 6.40 -6.22 -2.66
CA ARG A 186 7.80 -6.15 -2.20
C ARG A 186 7.92 -5.84 -0.71
N TYR A 187 6.83 -5.58 -0.01
CA TYR A 187 6.83 -5.26 1.42
C TYR A 187 7.38 -6.42 2.25
N PRO A 188 8.50 -6.27 2.99
CA PRO A 188 9.11 -7.34 3.78
C PRO A 188 8.72 -7.26 5.27
N GLY A 189 7.78 -6.38 5.62
CA GLY A 189 7.61 -5.87 6.98
C GLY A 189 8.34 -4.53 7.17
N TRP A 190 7.77 -3.62 7.98
CA TRP A 190 8.44 -2.37 8.34
C TRP A 190 9.52 -2.61 9.41
#